data_AF-A0A0M3UE23-F1
#
_entry.id   AF-A0A0M3UE23-F1
#
_cell.length_a   1.000
_cell.length_b   1.000
_cell.length_c   1.000
_cell.angle_alpha   90.00
_cell.angle_beta   90.00
_cell.angle_gamma   90.00
#
_symmetry.space_group_name_H-M   'P 1'
#
loop_
_entity.id
_entity.type
_entity.pdbx_description
1 polymer ?
#
loop_
_entity_poly.entity_id
_entity_poly.type
_entity_poly.pdbx_seq_one_letter_code
_entity_poly.pdbx_strand_id
1 'polypeptide(L)' 'MSKDSKSLVTTIFNQLRVLQETVMLLQAVDESEVNTLRGGQTVDVHGVLHMSFMKLQDQIAAMEETLATIAEATGAISKL' A
#
# COMPACT_ATOMS: atom_id res chain seq x y z
N MET A 1 -20.33 -16.27 -2.59
CA MET A 1 -18.97 -16.68 -2.16
C MET A 1 -19.06 -17.73 -1.04
N SER A 2 -18.13 -18.70 -0.99
CA SER A 2 -18.05 -19.64 0.15
C SER A 2 -17.56 -18.91 1.42
N LYS A 3 -17.83 -19.48 2.60
CA LYS A 3 -17.37 -18.90 3.88
C LYS A 3 -15.85 -18.80 3.94
N ASP A 4 -15.14 -19.82 3.47
CA ASP A 4 -13.67 -19.85 3.47
C ASP A 4 -13.11 -18.77 2.55
N SER A 5 -13.66 -18.63 1.34
CA SER A 5 -13.25 -17.57 0.41
C SER A 5 -13.52 -16.18 0.98
N LYS A 6 -14.62 -15.97 1.71
CA LYS A 6 -14.90 -14.71 2.44
C LYS A 6 -13.90 -14.42 3.55
N SER A 7 -13.52 -15.44 4.30
CA SER A 7 -12.48 -15.32 5.32
C SER A 7 -11.14 -14.92 4.70
N LEU A 8 -10.76 -15.56 3.58
CA LEU A 8 -9.52 -15.26 2.86
C LEU A 8 -9.50 -13.83 2.32
N VAL A 9 -10.57 -13.38 1.65
CA VAL A 9 -10.66 -12.01 1.14
C VAL A 9 -10.54 -10.99 2.27
N THR A 10 -11.24 -11.21 3.40
CA THR A 10 -11.14 -10.35 4.59
C THR A 10 -9.71 -10.32 5.15
N THR A 11 -9.07 -11.48 5.18
CA THR A 11 -7.68 -11.61 5.67
C THR A 11 -6.72 -10.82 4.80
N ILE A 12 -6.85 -10.91 3.47
CA ILE A 12 -5.98 -10.18 2.54
C ILE A 12 -6.21 -8.68 2.67
N PHE A 13 -7.46 -8.20 2.78
CA PHE A 13 -7.73 -6.78 3.04
C PHE A 13 -7.06 -6.27 4.31
N ASN A 14 -7.14 -7.02 5.41
CA ASN A 14 -6.48 -6.63 6.66
C ASN A 14 -4.95 -6.58 6.50
N GLN A 15 -4.37 -7.54 5.77
CA GLN A 15 -2.93 -7.55 5.49
C GLN A 15 -2.49 -6.37 4.63
N LEU A 16 -3.28 -6.00 3.61
CA LEU A 16 -2.99 -4.82 2.78
C LEU A 16 -3.03 -3.53 3.57
N ARG A 17 -4.00 -3.38 4.48
CA ARG A 17 -4.05 -2.24 5.39
C ARG A 17 -2.82 -2.15 6.29
N VAL A 18 -2.42 -3.25 6.91
CA VAL A 18 -1.19 -3.30 7.73
C VAL A 18 0.04 -2.97 6.89
N LEU A 19 0.10 -3.48 5.65
CA LEU A 19 1.20 -3.20 4.74
C LEU A 19 1.24 -1.71 4.36
N GLN A 20 0.10 -1.08 4.06
CA GLN A 20 0.01 0.34 3.77
C GLN A 20 0.52 1.19 4.93
N GLU A 21 0.02 0.92 6.15
CA GLU A 21 0.46 1.62 7.37
C GLU A 21 1.97 1.45 7.60
N THR A 22 2.50 0.24 7.39
CA THR A 22 3.93 -0.05 7.54
C THR A 22 4.78 0.67 6.48
N VAL A 23 4.31 0.74 5.24
CA VAL A 23 4.98 1.46 4.14
C VAL A 23 5.01 2.97 4.42
N MET A 24 3.92 3.54 4.92
CA MET A 24 3.89 4.96 5.32
C MET A 24 4.88 5.27 6.45
N LEU A 25 4.98 4.37 7.45
CA LEU A 25 5.96 4.50 8.53
C LEU A 25 7.39 4.41 7.99
N LEU A 26 7.67 3.46 7.10
CA LEU A 26 8.98 3.32 6.47
C LEU A 26 9.35 4.57 5.66
N GLN A 27 8.42 5.10 4.87
CA GLN A 27 8.62 6.36 4.14
C GLN A 27 8.99 7.50 5.09
N ALA A 28 8.27 7.66 6.20
CA ALA A 28 8.54 8.72 7.17
C ALA A 28 9.93 8.59 7.81
N VAL A 29 10.36 7.37 8.13
CA VAL A 29 11.72 7.10 8.64
C VAL A 29 12.76 7.47 7.60
N ASP A 30 12.66 6.92 6.39
CA ASP A 30 13.70 7.09 5.36
C ASP A 30 13.77 8.54 4.85
N GLU A 31 12.64 9.23 4.69
CA GLU A 31 12.62 10.66 4.35
C GLU A 31 13.26 11.52 5.47
N SER A 32 13.07 11.14 6.74
CA SER A 32 13.72 11.84 7.87
C SER A 32 15.24 11.63 7.86
N GLU A 33 15.72 10.42 7.59
CA GLU A 33 17.14 10.09 7.50
C GLU A 33 17.81 10.84 6.34
N VAL A 34 17.21 10.81 5.15
CA VAL A 34 17.72 11.55 3.97
C VAL A 34 17.80 13.06 4.23
N ASN A 35 16.84 13.61 4.98
CA ASN A 35 16.86 15.03 5.36
C ASN A 35 18.01 15.38 6.32
N THR A 36 18.38 14.49 7.24
CA THR A 36 19.50 14.70 8.17
C THR A 36 20.87 14.61 7.51
N LEU A 37 20.99 13.86 6.40
CA LEU A 37 22.23 13.66 5.65
C LEU A 37 22.57 14.79 4.67
N ARG A 38 21.85 15.94 4.69
CA ARG A 38 22.00 17.06 3.74
C ARG A 38 23.30 17.85 3.92
N GLY A 39 24.40 17.22 3.52
CA GLY A 39 25.64 17.84 3.07
C GLY A 39 25.77 17.76 1.54
N GLY A 40 24.91 18.47 0.80
CA GLY A 40 25.28 19.05 -0.50
C GLY A 40 25.04 18.32 -1.83
N GLN A 41 24.63 17.04 -1.93
CA GLN A 41 24.58 16.37 -3.26
C GLN A 41 23.37 15.46 -3.61
N THR A 42 22.26 15.44 -2.86
CA THR A 42 21.27 14.32 -2.94
C THR A 42 19.86 14.65 -3.45
N VAL A 43 19.63 15.75 -4.18
CA VAL A 43 18.27 16.13 -4.65
C VAL A 43 17.61 15.03 -5.48
N ASP A 44 18.37 14.35 -6.34
CA ASP A 44 17.86 13.25 -7.19
C ASP A 44 17.48 12.00 -6.37
N VAL A 45 18.26 11.68 -5.32
CA VAL A 45 18.02 10.52 -4.45
C VAL A 45 16.72 10.69 -3.66
N HIS A 46 16.44 11.88 -3.15
CA HIS A 46 15.17 12.15 -2.45
C HIS A 46 13.98 12.02 -3.40
N GLY A 47 14.11 12.52 -4.63
CA GLY A 47 13.06 12.40 -5.64
C GLY A 47 12.77 10.94 -5.99
N VAL A 48 13.82 10.15 -6.26
CA VAL A 48 13.70 8.72 -6.59
C VAL A 48 13.10 7.94 -5.42
N LEU A 49 13.53 8.21 -4.19
CA LEU A 49 13.00 7.55 -2.99
C LEU A 49 11.51 7.84 -2.80
N HIS A 50 11.13 9.13 -2.82
CA HIS A 50 9.75 9.56 -2.67
C HIS A 50 8.84 8.94 -3.75
N MET A 51 9.27 8.99 -5.01
CA MET A 51 8.54 8.38 -6.13
C MET A 51 8.40 6.86 -5.98
N SER A 52 9.39 6.20 -5.38
CA SER A 52 9.33 4.75 -5.12
C SER A 52 8.28 4.40 -4.07
N PHE A 53 8.18 5.20 -3.00
CA PHE A 53 7.13 5.03 -1.99
C PHE A 53 5.73 5.37 -2.51
N MET A 54 5.59 6.42 -3.33
CA MET A 54 4.34 6.70 -4.03
C MET A 54 3.91 5.51 -4.88
N LYS A 55 4.83 4.96 -5.69
CA LYS A 55 4.55 3.79 -6.52
C LYS A 55 4.13 2.59 -5.67
N LEU A 56 4.77 2.34 -4.53
CA LEU A 56 4.39 1.25 -3.63
C LEU A 56 2.96 1.42 -3.10
N GLN A 57 2.59 2.63 -2.68
CA GLN A 57 1.25 2.95 -2.20
C GLN A 57 0.19 2.79 -3.30
N ASP A 58 0.48 3.24 -4.52
CA ASP A 58 -0.41 3.05 -5.68
C ASP A 58 -0.64 1.57 -5.99
N GLN A 59 0.41 0.74 -5.90
CA GLN A 59 0.26 -0.71 -6.11
C GLN A 59 -0.60 -1.35 -5.01
N ILE A 60 -0.44 -0.95 -3.75
CA ILE A 60 -1.27 -1.45 -2.64
C ILE A 60 -2.73 -1.08 -2.87
N ALA A 61 -3.01 0.18 -3.22
CA ALA A 61 -4.37 0.63 -3.54
C ALA A 61 -4.98 -0.14 -4.72
N ALA A 62 -4.21 -0.41 -5.77
CA ALA A 62 -4.67 -1.22 -6.91
C ALA A 62 -4.98 -2.67 -6.51
N MET A 63 -4.24 -3.25 -5.56
CA MET A 63 -4.54 -4.57 -5.01
C MET A 63 -5.86 -4.56 -4.23
N GLU A 64 -6.12 -3.53 -3.41
CA GLU A 64 -7.37 -3.36 -2.68
C GLU A 64 -8.57 -3.22 -3.62
N GLU A 65 -8.46 -2.42 -4.68
CA GLU A 65 -9.49 -2.27 -5.71
C GLU A 65 -9.78 -3.59 -6.44
N THR A 66 -8.72 -4.33 -6.78
CA THR A 66 -8.85 -5.64 -7.42
C THR A 66 -9.56 -6.63 -6.50
N LEU A 67 -9.26 -6.64 -5.21
CA LEU A 67 -9.94 -7.47 -4.21
C LEU A 67 -11.40 -7.06 -4.01
N ALA A 68 -11.70 -5.76 -4.02
CA ALA A 68 -13.07 -5.27 -3.95
C ALA A 68 -13.88 -5.77 -5.17
N THR A 69 -13.30 -5.71 -6.36
CA THR A 69 -13.91 -6.23 -7.59
C THR A 69 -14.18 -7.73 -7.50
N ILE A 70 -13.24 -8.52 -6.97
CA ILE A 70 -13.43 -9.96 -6.74
C ILE A 70 -14.55 -10.20 -5.72
N ALA A 71 -14.56 -9.45 -4.62
CA ALA A 71 -15.58 -9.55 -3.58
C ALA A 71 -16.98 -9.20 -4.12
N GLU A 72 -17.09 -8.20 -5.00
CA GLU A 72 -18.34 -7.83 -5.65
C GLU A 72 -18.80 -8.93 -6.62
N ALA A 73 -17.92 -9.37 -7.52
CA ALA A 73 -18.24 -10.38 -8.53
C ALA A 73 -18.68 -11.73 -7.91
N THR A 74 -18.20 -12.01 -6.70
CA THR A 74 -18.54 -13.23 -5.94
C THR A 74 -19.71 -13.04 -4.96
N GLY A 75 -20.30 -11.83 -4.91
CA GLY A 75 -21.43 -11.47 -4.04
C GLY A 75 -21.08 -11.40 -2.55
N ALA A 76 -19.81 -11.19 -2.21
CA ALA A 76 -19.35 -11.02 -0.84
C ALA A 76 -19.60 -9.61 -0.29
N ILE A 77 -19.60 -8.61 -1.17
CA ILE A 77 -20.04 -7.23 -0.92
C ILE A 77 -21.13 -6.86 -1.94
N SER A 78 -22.05 -5.98 -1.56
CA SER A 78 -23.04 -5.44 -2.49
C SER A 78 -22.37 -4.59 -3.56
N LYS A 79 -22.94 -4.56 -4.76
CA LYS A 79 -22.52 -3.60 -5.79
C LYS A 79 -22.67 -2.17 -5.26
N LEU A 80 -21.66 -1.35 -5.50
CA LEU A 80 -21.73 0.10 -5.36
C LEU A 80 -22.67 0.70 -6.41
#